data_AF-A0A2S6PN17-F1
#
_entry.id   AF-A0A2S6PN17-F1
#
_cell.length_a   1.000
_cell.length_b   1.000
_cell.length_c   1.000
_cell.angle_alpha   90.00
_cell.angle_beta   90.00
_cell.angle_gamma   90.00
#
_symmetry.space_group_name_H-M   'P 1'
#
loop_
_entity.id
_entity.type
_entity.pdbx_description
1 polymer ?
#
loop_
_entity_poly.entity_id
_entity_poly.type
_entity_poly.pdbx_seq_one_letter_code
_entity_poly.pdbx_strand_id
1 'polypeptide(L)'
;MSTRPNPPLKCLPSTPTGPYLAEPAPAATGGGAAKGVAEGVPTAALPDQQTGDGRYALAWLTISAPRGAVPTATSICACGRNRFAAGHRKALALIEDHTRHRDFCPLRTHQEGAAV
;
A
#
# COMPACT_ATOMS: atom_id res chain seq x y z
N MET A 1 -30.99 21.79 -8.75
CA MET A 1 -29.64 21.72 -9.33
C MET A 1 -29.12 20.30 -9.16
N SER A 2 -28.83 19.63 -10.27
CA SER A 2 -28.60 18.18 -10.35
C SER A 2 -27.29 17.73 -9.70
N THR A 3 -27.37 16.77 -8.79
CA THR A 3 -26.23 15.96 -8.36
C THR A 3 -25.99 14.87 -9.40
N ARG A 4 -24.80 14.86 -10.02
CA ARG A 4 -24.40 13.83 -11.00
C ARG A 4 -24.26 12.47 -10.30
N PRO A 5 -24.80 11.37 -10.87
CA PRO A 5 -24.59 10.03 -10.34
C PRO A 5 -23.13 9.60 -10.49
N ASN A 6 -22.60 8.93 -9.47
CA ASN A 6 -21.30 8.25 -9.52
C ASN A 6 -21.22 7.28 -10.71
N PRO A 7 -20.10 7.22 -11.45
CA PRO A 7 -19.92 6.19 -12.46
C PRO A 7 -19.81 4.81 -11.79
N PRO A 8 -20.45 3.75 -12.33
CA PRO A 8 -20.34 2.42 -11.75
C PRO A 8 -18.93 1.86 -11.97
N LEU A 9 -18.26 1.52 -10.87
CA LEU A 9 -17.12 0.61 -10.91
C LEU A 9 -17.59 -0.70 -11.55
N LYS A 10 -16.85 -1.20 -12.54
CA LYS A 10 -17.10 -2.49 -13.19
C LYS A 10 -17.33 -3.58 -12.12
N CYS A 11 -18.55 -4.11 -12.05
CA CYS A 11 -18.85 -5.32 -11.29
C CYS A 11 -18.22 -6.52 -12.01
N LEU A 12 -17.23 -7.15 -11.40
CA LEU A 12 -16.81 -8.49 -11.79
C LEU A 12 -17.87 -9.48 -11.26
N PRO A 13 -18.25 -10.52 -12.02
CA PRO A 13 -19.22 -11.51 -11.54
C PRO A 13 -18.66 -12.29 -10.33
N SER A 14 -19.47 -12.46 -9.29
CA SER A 14 -19.15 -13.31 -8.15
C SER A 14 -18.97 -14.75 -8.63
N THR A 15 -17.79 -15.32 -8.40
CA THR A 15 -17.52 -16.74 -8.58
C THR A 15 -18.32 -17.53 -7.53
N PRO A 16 -19.02 -18.63 -7.87
CA PRO A 16 -19.74 -19.42 -6.89
C PRO A 16 -18.76 -20.11 -5.94
N THR A 17 -18.90 -19.87 -4.64
CA THR A 17 -18.25 -20.65 -3.58
C THR A 17 -19.12 -21.84 -3.23
N GLY A 18 -18.64 -23.04 -3.54
CA GLY A 18 -19.17 -24.30 -3.02
C GLY A 18 -18.44 -25.49 -3.64
N PRO A 19 -17.88 -26.43 -2.85
CA PRO A 19 -17.33 -27.65 -3.40
C PRO A 19 -18.46 -28.58 -3.83
N TYR A 20 -18.56 -28.89 -5.13
CA TYR A 20 -19.36 -30.02 -5.58
C TYR A 20 -18.63 -31.32 -5.22
N LEU A 21 -19.17 -32.07 -4.27
CA LEU A 21 -18.64 -33.35 -3.82
C LEU A 21 -19.11 -34.43 -4.81
N ALA A 22 -18.22 -34.88 -5.68
CA ALA A 22 -18.46 -36.05 -6.54
C ALA A 22 -18.19 -37.34 -5.74
N GLU A 23 -19.18 -38.22 -5.69
CA GLU A 23 -19.10 -39.55 -5.06
C GLU A 23 -18.08 -40.45 -5.79
N PRO A 24 -17.19 -41.18 -5.09
CA PRO A 24 -16.20 -42.03 -5.75
C PRO A 24 -16.73 -43.45 -6.04
N ALA A 25 -16.64 -43.87 -7.30
CA ALA A 25 -16.84 -45.26 -7.75
C ALA A 25 -15.50 -46.06 -7.70
N PRO A 26 -15.54 -47.40 -7.55
CA PRO A 26 -14.40 -48.18 -7.08
C PRO A 26 -13.27 -48.34 -8.11
N ALA A 27 -12.07 -48.54 -7.59
CA ALA A 27 -10.82 -48.61 -8.33
C ALA A 27 -10.74 -49.81 -9.28
N ALA A 28 -10.16 -49.56 -10.46
CA ALA A 28 -9.54 -50.60 -11.28
C ALA A 28 -8.05 -50.29 -11.48
N THR A 29 -7.25 -51.29 -11.13
CA THR A 29 -5.80 -51.44 -11.22
C THR A 29 -5.24 -51.16 -12.62
N GLY A 30 -4.12 -50.41 -12.68
CA GLY A 30 -3.15 -50.53 -13.77
C GLY A 30 -2.35 -49.26 -14.08
N GLY A 31 -1.02 -49.34 -13.96
CA GLY A 31 -0.10 -48.58 -14.82
C GLY A 31 0.91 -47.66 -14.15
N GLY A 32 2.19 -48.05 -14.24
CA GLY A 32 3.36 -47.15 -14.37
C GLY A 32 3.84 -46.43 -13.11
N ALA A 33 5.11 -46.64 -12.75
CA ALA A 33 5.80 -45.84 -11.73
C ALA A 33 5.74 -44.34 -12.05
N ALA A 34 5.41 -43.50 -11.07
CA ALA A 34 5.32 -42.05 -11.23
C ALA A 34 6.70 -41.46 -11.55
N LYS A 35 6.80 -40.74 -12.68
CA LYS A 35 7.98 -39.96 -13.04
C LYS A 35 8.05 -38.74 -12.11
N GLY A 36 9.11 -38.65 -11.30
CA GLY A 36 9.33 -37.54 -10.37
C GLY A 36 9.43 -36.19 -11.11
N VAL A 37 8.68 -35.21 -10.64
CA VAL A 37 8.77 -33.81 -11.05
C VAL A 37 9.96 -33.19 -10.32
N ALA A 38 10.90 -32.61 -11.05
CA ALA A 38 11.93 -31.77 -10.45
C ALA A 38 11.27 -30.46 -9.97
N GLU A 39 11.49 -30.09 -8.70
CA GLU A 39 11.11 -28.76 -8.21
C GLU A 39 11.74 -27.68 -9.10
N GLY A 40 10.89 -26.85 -9.70
CA GLY A 40 11.33 -25.71 -10.49
C GLY A 40 11.89 -24.61 -9.58
N VAL A 41 13.01 -24.00 -10.01
CA VAL A 41 13.57 -22.81 -9.38
C VAL A 41 12.56 -21.66 -9.49
N PRO A 42 12.23 -20.94 -8.40
CA PRO A 42 11.36 -19.77 -8.49
C PRO A 42 11.97 -18.68 -9.40
N THR A 43 11.31 -18.40 -10.53
CA THR A 43 11.74 -17.39 -11.53
C THR A 43 11.54 -15.94 -11.05
N ALA A 44 10.90 -15.73 -9.91
CA ALA A 44 10.72 -14.40 -9.32
C ALA A 44 11.19 -14.43 -7.86
N ALA A 45 12.21 -13.63 -7.56
CA ALA A 45 12.48 -13.24 -6.18
C ALA A 45 11.22 -12.53 -5.66
N LEU A 46 10.52 -13.16 -4.72
CA LEU A 46 9.49 -12.51 -3.93
C LEU A 46 10.09 -11.19 -3.41
N PRO A 47 9.41 -10.04 -3.50
CA PRO A 47 9.88 -8.82 -2.88
C PRO A 47 10.24 -9.17 -1.44
N ASP A 48 11.48 -8.87 -1.06
CA ASP A 48 11.99 -9.15 0.27
C ASP A 48 10.95 -8.63 1.26
N GLN A 49 10.32 -9.53 2.01
CA GLN A 49 9.41 -9.13 3.08
C GLN A 49 10.30 -8.51 4.13
N GLN A 50 10.57 -7.21 3.97
CA GLN A 50 11.27 -6.42 4.95
C GLN A 50 10.48 -6.62 6.24
N THR A 51 11.01 -7.44 7.14
CA THR A 51 10.46 -7.63 8.47
C THR A 51 10.79 -6.33 9.18
N GLY A 52 9.89 -5.36 9.02
CA GLY A 52 10.08 -4.02 9.56
C GLY A 52 10.36 -4.13 11.06
N ASP A 53 11.27 -3.32 11.53
CA ASP A 53 11.66 -3.20 12.95
C ASP A 53 10.57 -2.54 13.82
N GLY A 54 9.31 -2.67 13.42
CA GLY A 54 8.15 -1.99 14.01
C GLY A 54 8.08 -0.49 13.68
N ARG A 55 9.10 0.10 13.05
CA ARG A 55 9.08 1.50 12.66
C ARG A 55 8.44 1.65 11.29
N TYR A 56 7.44 2.51 11.21
CA TYR A 56 6.80 2.88 9.95
C TYR A 56 6.79 4.40 9.81
N ALA A 57 6.87 4.88 8.56
CA ALA A 57 6.78 6.30 8.29
C ALA A 57 5.38 6.81 8.69
N LEU A 58 5.32 7.83 9.55
CA LEU A 58 4.07 8.47 9.99
C LEU A 58 3.71 9.73 9.19
N ALA A 59 4.69 10.34 8.53
CA ALA A 59 4.54 11.60 7.81
C ALA A 59 5.26 11.52 6.46
N TRP A 60 4.59 12.01 5.42
CA TRP A 60 5.08 12.09 4.05
C TRP A 60 5.07 13.53 3.56
N LEU A 61 6.13 13.90 2.83
CA LEU A 61 6.26 15.16 2.13
C LEU A 61 6.56 14.85 0.67
N THR A 62 5.65 15.24 -0.21
CA THR A 62 5.82 15.14 -1.67
C THR A 62 6.09 16.52 -2.23
N ILE A 63 7.19 16.67 -2.98
CA ILE A 63 7.56 17.92 -3.64
C ILE A 63 7.63 17.64 -5.14
N SER A 64 6.97 18.46 -5.94
CA SER A 64 7.07 18.44 -7.40
C SER A 64 7.57 19.81 -7.87
N ALA A 65 8.74 19.84 -8.52
CA ALA A 65 9.34 21.06 -9.04
C ALA A 65 9.86 20.83 -10.47
N PRO A 66 8.97 20.74 -11.47
CA PRO A 66 9.37 20.63 -12.86
C PRO A 66 10.07 21.91 -13.32
N ARG A 67 11.01 21.80 -14.27
CA ARG A 67 11.71 22.97 -14.82
C ARG A 67 10.72 23.94 -15.48
N GLY A 68 10.82 25.22 -15.15
CA GLY A 68 9.96 26.29 -15.68
C GLY A 68 8.52 26.28 -15.16
N ALA A 69 8.16 25.37 -14.25
CA ALA A 69 6.84 25.27 -13.68
C ALA A 69 6.78 25.80 -12.23
N VAL A 70 5.56 26.03 -11.75
CA VAL A 70 5.31 26.41 -10.36
C VAL A 70 5.49 25.18 -9.47
N PRO A 71 6.38 25.19 -8.46
CA PRO A 71 6.57 24.04 -7.60
C PRO A 71 5.35 23.82 -6.72
N THR A 72 5.08 22.57 -6.41
CA THR A 72 4.04 22.16 -5.46
C THR A 72 4.64 21.29 -4.36
N ALA A 73 4.03 21.38 -3.18
CA ALA A 73 4.37 20.55 -2.05
C ALA A 73 3.09 20.07 -1.37
N THR A 74 3.08 18.81 -0.95
CA THR A 74 1.99 18.18 -0.20
C THR A 74 2.58 17.51 1.03
N SER A 75 2.08 17.85 2.22
CA SER A 75 2.45 17.23 3.49
C SER A 75 1.26 16.47 4.04
N ILE A 76 1.42 15.17 4.26
CA ILE A 76 0.42 14.29 4.85
C ILE A 76 1.02 13.65 6.10
N CYS A 77 0.25 13.56 7.19
CA CYS A 77 0.63 12.80 8.38
C CYS A 77 -0.55 11.99 8.89
N ALA A 78 -0.25 10.81 9.45
CA ALA A 78 -1.22 9.91 10.07
C ALA A 78 -2.03 10.57 11.20
N CYS A 79 -1.54 11.68 11.78
CA CYS A 79 -2.28 12.45 12.79
C CYS A 79 -3.48 13.24 12.22
N GLY A 80 -3.78 13.09 10.93
CA GLY A 80 -4.85 13.81 10.23
C GLY A 80 -4.40 15.10 9.56
N ARG A 81 -3.11 15.47 9.63
CA ARG A 81 -2.60 16.65 8.91
C ARG A 81 -2.54 16.35 7.41
N ASN A 82 -3.20 17.18 6.60
CA ASN A 82 -3.06 17.21 5.14
C ASN A 82 -2.97 18.66 4.67
N ARG A 83 -1.84 19.05 4.07
CA ARG A 83 -1.56 20.42 3.65
C ARG A 83 -0.98 20.40 2.23
N PHE A 84 -1.39 21.36 1.42
CA PHE A 84 -0.92 21.57 0.07
C PHE A 84 -0.46 23.02 -0.12
N ALA A 85 0.62 23.20 -0.87
CA ALA A 85 1.14 24.51 -1.26
C ALA A 85 1.59 24.49 -2.72
N ALA A 86 1.34 25.60 -3.41
CA ALA A 86 1.86 25.87 -4.75
C ALA A 86 2.60 27.21 -4.76
N GLY A 87 3.71 27.27 -5.50
CA GLY A 87 4.59 28.43 -5.61
C GLY A 87 5.78 28.36 -4.68
N HIS A 88 6.90 28.91 -5.13
CA HIS A 88 8.21 28.78 -4.49
C HIS A 88 8.19 29.10 -2.99
N ARG A 89 7.70 30.29 -2.61
CA ARG A 89 7.68 30.71 -1.19
C ARG A 89 6.78 29.81 -0.33
N LYS A 90 5.61 29.44 -0.85
CA LYS A 90 4.64 28.62 -0.10
C LYS A 90 5.13 27.18 0.03
N ALA A 91 5.77 26.63 -1.01
CA ALA A 91 6.37 25.31 -0.98
C ALA A 91 7.50 25.25 0.06
N LEU A 92 8.40 26.24 0.08
CA LEU A 92 9.45 26.33 1.09
C LEU A 92 8.88 26.43 2.52
N ALA A 93 7.88 27.28 2.72
CA ALA A 93 7.21 27.40 4.01
C ALA A 93 6.54 26.08 4.45
N LEU A 94 5.95 25.33 3.51
CA LEU A 94 5.35 24.03 3.82
C LEU A 94 6.40 22.97 4.18
N ILE A 95 7.58 23.02 3.56
CA ILE A 95 8.70 22.13 3.90
C ILE A 95 9.19 22.41 5.33
N GLU A 96 9.32 23.67 5.72
CA GLU A 96 9.69 24.05 7.09
C GLU A 96 8.61 23.63 8.10
N ASP A 97 7.34 23.90 7.81
CA ASP A 97 6.21 23.50 8.65
C ASP A 97 6.09 21.97 8.78
N HIS A 98 6.37 21.21 7.71
CA HIS A 98 6.42 19.74 7.77
C HIS A 98 7.52 19.27 8.72
N THR A 99 8.71 19.88 8.63
CA THR A 99 9.85 19.54 9.50
C THR A 99 9.52 19.82 10.96
N ARG A 100 8.98 21.01 11.25
CA ARG A 100 8.55 21.39 12.61
C ARG A 100 7.49 20.43 13.14
N HIS A 101 6.50 20.09 12.33
CA HIS A 101 5.44 19.20 12.76
C HIS A 101 5.91 17.78 13.01
N ARG A 102 6.89 17.28 12.26
CA ARG A 102 7.47 15.96 12.52
C ARG A 102 7.97 15.86 13.96
N ASP A 103 8.45 16.94 14.56
CA ASP A 103 8.99 16.92 15.94
C ASP A 103 7.91 17.13 17.01
N PHE A 104 6.79 17.78 16.66
CA PHE A 104 5.64 18.01 17.58
C PHE A 104 4.44 17.11 17.29
N CYS A 105 4.56 16.15 16.39
CA CYS A 105 3.43 15.30 16.00
C CYS A 105 3.02 14.43 17.19
N PRO A 106 1.75 14.48 17.63
CA PRO A 106 1.30 13.74 18.80
C PRO A 106 1.48 12.22 18.65
N LEU A 107 1.36 11.71 17.42
CA LEU A 107 1.60 10.29 17.14
C LEU A 107 3.07 9.90 17.23
N ARG A 108 4.01 10.84 17.04
CA ARG A 108 5.45 10.57 17.20
C ARG A 108 5.87 10.70 18.67
N THR A 109 5.43 11.76 19.35
CA THR A 109 5.75 11.99 20.77
C THR A 109 5.20 10.87 21.67
N HIS A 110 4.08 10.24 21.29
CA HIS A 110 3.52 9.11 22.04
C HIS A 110 4.29 7.78 21.81
N GLN A 111 5.01 7.62 20.70
CA GLN A 111 5.83 6.43 20.46
C GLN A 111 7.20 6.48 21.17
N GLU A 112 7.74 7.68 21.42
CA GLU A 112 8.99 7.86 22.16
C GLU A 112 8.85 7.55 23.68
N GLY A 113 7.62 7.31 24.17
CA GLY A 113 7.32 6.88 25.54
C GLY A 113 6.83 5.44 25.70
N ALA A 114 6.76 4.65 24.63
CA ALA A 114 6.21 3.29 24.63
C ALA A 114 7.28 2.19 24.53
N ALA A 115 8.41 2.39 25.21
CA ALA A 115 9.38 1.33 25.49
C ALA A 115 9.38 1.06 27.00
N VAL A 116 8.62 0.03 27.41
CA VAL A 116 8.69 -0.63 28.74
C VAL A 116 8.70 -2.13 28.49
#